data_AF-A0A7J6SU36-F1
#
_entry.id   AF-A0A7J6SU36-F1
#
_cell.length_a   1.000
_cell.length_b   1.000
_cell.length_c   1.000
_cell.angle_alpha   90.00
_cell.angle_beta   90.00
_cell.angle_gamma   90.00
#
_symmetry.space_group_name_H-M   'P 1'
#
loop_
_entity.id
_entity.type
_entity.pdbx_description
1 polymer ?
#
loop_
_entity_poly.entity_id
_entity_poly.type
_entity_poly.pdbx_seq_one_letter_code
_entity_poly.pdbx_strand_id
1 'polypeptide(L)'
;FYSLLFSIPTDPPLVSPHITERQERLLEKLKSLVPTCVNVERFSDEKKSAYRICLEDLTHGMKEPCVMDVKLGDKYWENGYTGAKLQEKLDKVRDSSAGELAVRLTALCKTEAALLYDAGIRGWQ
;
A
#
# COMPACT_ATOMS: atom_id res chain seq x y z
N PHE A 1 -10.28 1.96 -9.54
CA PHE A 1 -9.60 1.03 -8.62
C PHE A 1 -10.34 -0.31 -8.52
N TYR A 2 -11.52 -0.37 -7.87
CA TYR A 2 -12.26 -1.62 -7.70
C TYR A 2 -12.69 -2.30 -9.00
N SER A 3 -13.21 -1.56 -9.99
CA SER A 3 -13.56 -2.12 -11.30
C SER A 3 -12.35 -2.78 -12.00
N LEU A 4 -11.18 -2.14 -11.98
CA LEU A 4 -9.96 -2.67 -12.59
C LEU A 4 -9.40 -3.90 -11.86
N LEU A 5 -9.53 -3.98 -10.54
CA LEU A 5 -9.11 -5.14 -9.74
C LEU A 5 -10.04 -6.35 -9.94
N PHE A 6 -11.34 -6.15 -10.09
CA PHE A 6 -12.31 -7.24 -10.32
C PHE A 6 -12.48 -7.62 -11.79
N SER A 7 -12.02 -6.79 -12.72
CA SER A 7 -11.92 -7.15 -14.15
C SER A 7 -10.68 -7.99 -14.48
N ILE A 8 -9.80 -8.24 -13.51
CA ILE A 8 -8.63 -9.10 -13.71
C ILE A 8 -9.11 -10.56 -13.77
N PRO A 9 -8.89 -11.29 -14.88
CA PRO A 9 -9.08 -12.73 -14.91
C PRO A 9 -8.07 -13.36 -13.94
N THR A 10 -8.57 -13.66 -12.76
CA THR A 10 -7.90 -14.32 -11.66
C THR A 10 -8.37 -15.77 -11.63
N ASP A 11 -7.46 -16.68 -11.35
CA ASP A 11 -7.78 -18.10 -11.17
C ASP A 11 -7.31 -18.53 -9.76
N PRO A 12 -8.22 -18.72 -8.79
CA PRO A 12 -9.67 -18.51 -8.92
C PRO A 12 -10.03 -17.01 -9.07
N PRO A 13 -11.20 -16.69 -9.64
CA PRO A 13 -11.63 -15.30 -9.79
C PRO A 13 -11.67 -14.61 -8.43
N LEU A 14 -11.13 -13.40 -8.37
CA LEU A 14 -11.25 -12.48 -7.24
C LEU A 14 -12.75 -12.36 -6.97
N VAL A 15 -13.17 -12.97 -5.88
CA VAL A 15 -14.54 -12.89 -5.41
C VAL A 15 -14.85 -11.41 -5.27
N SER A 16 -15.74 -10.89 -6.11
CA SER A 16 -16.27 -9.55 -5.92
C SER A 16 -16.94 -9.57 -4.55
N PRO A 17 -16.39 -8.87 -3.53
CA PRO A 17 -16.98 -8.88 -2.22
C PRO A 17 -18.38 -8.32 -2.36
N HIS A 18 -19.36 -8.94 -1.69
CA HIS A 18 -20.69 -8.37 -1.61
C HIS A 18 -20.59 -7.05 -0.82
N ILE A 19 -20.47 -5.95 -1.54
CA ILE A 19 -20.43 -4.62 -0.98
C ILE A 19 -21.86 -4.11 -0.81
N THR A 20 -22.13 -3.52 0.34
CA THR A 20 -23.39 -2.81 0.58
C THR A 20 -23.38 -1.46 -0.15
N GLU A 21 -24.56 -0.92 -0.48
CA GLU A 21 -24.66 0.43 -1.06
C GLU A 21 -23.96 1.50 -0.20
N ARG A 22 -23.97 1.32 1.12
CA ARG A 22 -23.24 2.21 2.05
C ARG A 22 -21.74 2.16 1.78
N GLN A 23 -21.18 0.97 1.60
CA GLN A 23 -19.77 0.81 1.28
C GLN A 23 -19.45 1.41 -0.08
N GLU A 24 -20.28 1.18 -1.11
CA GLU A 24 -20.10 1.81 -2.42
C GLU A 24 -19.99 3.33 -2.35
N ARG A 25 -20.92 3.99 -1.64
CA ARG A 25 -20.87 5.45 -1.44
C ARG A 25 -19.61 5.92 -0.73
N LEU A 26 -19.07 5.12 0.20
CA LEU A 26 -17.81 5.43 0.86
C LEU A 26 -16.62 5.24 -0.10
N LEU A 27 -16.63 4.16 -0.89
CA LEU A 27 -15.58 3.89 -1.87
C LEU A 27 -15.50 5.01 -2.91
N GLU A 28 -16.63 5.53 -3.39
CA GLU A 28 -16.66 6.70 -4.29
C GLU A 28 -15.95 7.92 -3.70
N LYS A 29 -16.14 8.19 -2.40
CA LYS A 29 -15.44 9.28 -1.71
C LYS A 29 -13.93 9.01 -1.58
N LEU A 30 -13.56 7.76 -1.28
CA LEU A 30 -12.18 7.36 -1.09
C LEU A 30 -11.35 7.31 -2.38
N LYS A 31 -11.99 7.22 -3.56
CA LYS A 31 -11.27 7.18 -4.85
C LYS A 31 -10.29 8.33 -5.05
N SER A 32 -10.64 9.52 -4.57
CA SER A 32 -9.80 10.72 -4.68
C SER A 32 -8.63 10.76 -3.70
N LEU A 33 -8.58 9.84 -2.72
CA LEU A 33 -7.58 9.79 -1.65
C LEU A 33 -6.57 8.65 -1.81
N VAL A 34 -6.67 7.87 -2.89
CA VAL A 34 -5.79 6.73 -3.17
C VAL A 34 -5.14 6.89 -4.54
N PRO A 35 -3.94 6.32 -4.75
CA PRO A 35 -3.27 6.36 -6.04
C PRO A 35 -4.16 5.87 -7.18
N THR A 36 -4.21 6.61 -8.29
CA THR A 36 -4.85 6.17 -9.51
C THR A 36 -4.19 4.89 -10.01
N CYS A 37 -4.99 3.86 -10.26
CA CYS A 37 -4.54 2.64 -10.92
C CYS A 37 -4.58 2.84 -12.43
N VAL A 38 -3.41 2.80 -13.07
CA VAL A 38 -3.22 3.01 -14.51
C VAL A 38 -3.41 1.70 -15.27
N ASN A 39 -2.81 0.61 -14.80
CA ASN A 39 -2.88 -0.70 -15.45
C ASN A 39 -2.82 -1.85 -14.44
N VAL A 40 -3.32 -3.01 -14.83
CA VAL A 40 -3.06 -4.26 -14.12
C VAL A 40 -2.63 -5.33 -15.11
N GLU A 41 -1.43 -5.87 -14.90
CA GLU A 41 -0.80 -6.82 -15.80
C GLU A 41 -0.63 -8.16 -15.12
N ARG A 42 -1.07 -9.22 -15.80
CA ARG A 42 -0.71 -10.59 -15.42
C ARG A 42 0.62 -10.91 -16.08
N PHE A 43 1.58 -11.37 -15.30
CA PHE A 43 2.80 -11.96 -15.83
C PHE A 43 2.90 -13.41 -15.37
N SER A 44 3.27 -14.29 -16.31
CA SER A 44 3.53 -15.69 -16.03
C SER A 44 4.97 -16.00 -16.39
N ASP A 45 5.76 -16.38 -15.40
CA ASP A 45 7.00 -17.09 -15.62
C ASP A 45 6.72 -18.60 -15.57
N GLU A 46 7.61 -19.43 -16.13
CA GLU A 46 7.45 -20.89 -16.28
C GLU A 46 7.01 -21.64 -15.02
N LYS A 47 7.14 -21.03 -13.83
CA LYS A 47 6.80 -21.64 -12.53
C LYS A 47 5.74 -20.89 -11.72
N LYS A 48 5.36 -19.66 -12.07
CA LYS A 48 4.42 -18.84 -11.28
C LYS A 48 3.67 -17.81 -12.13
N SER A 49 2.38 -17.68 -11.88
CA SER A 49 1.61 -16.51 -12.33
C SER A 49 1.50 -15.49 -11.21
N ALA A 50 1.70 -14.22 -11.54
CA ALA A 50 1.63 -13.11 -10.61
C ALA A 50 1.05 -11.87 -11.31
N TYR A 51 0.65 -10.89 -10.51
CA TYR A 51 0.04 -9.65 -10.99
C TYR A 51 0.93 -8.46 -10.62
N ARG A 52 1.02 -7.50 -11.53
CA ARG A 52 1.60 -6.17 -11.29
C ARG A 52 0.48 -5.15 -11.39
N ILE A 53 0.39 -4.28 -10.40
CA ILE A 53 -0.54 -3.14 -10.41
C ILE A 53 0.30 -1.90 -10.67
N CYS A 54 0.04 -1.24 -11.79
CA CYS A 54 0.67 0.02 -12.16
C CYS A 54 -0.15 1.16 -11.56
N LEU A 55 0.44 1.90 -10.63
CA LEU A 55 -0.18 3.04 -9.95
C LEU A 55 0.48 4.34 -10.43
N GLU A 56 -0.21 5.47 -10.24
CA GLU A 56 0.38 6.78 -10.42
C GLU A 56 1.58 6.99 -9.47
N ASP A 57 2.58 7.73 -9.95
CA ASP A 57 3.69 8.20 -9.12
C ASP A 57 3.28 9.49 -8.40
N LEU A 58 3.03 9.37 -7.10
CA LEU A 58 2.66 10.51 -6.24
C LEU A 58 3.78 11.54 -6.08
N THR A 59 5.02 11.20 -6.42
CA THR A 59 6.18 12.09 -6.30
C THR A 59 6.58 12.75 -7.63
N HIS A 60 5.88 12.43 -8.71
CA HIS A 60 6.20 12.94 -10.03
C HIS A 60 6.17 14.48 -10.06
N GLY A 61 7.26 15.09 -10.54
CA GLY A 61 7.41 16.54 -10.62
C GLY A 61 7.82 17.23 -9.30
N MET A 62 7.99 16.49 -8.20
CA MET A 62 8.54 17.06 -6.96
C MET A 62 10.06 17.23 -7.06
N LYS A 63 10.56 18.42 -6.73
CA LYS A 63 12.01 18.72 -6.74
C LYS A 63 12.76 18.01 -5.61
N GLU A 64 12.18 17.99 -4.42
CA GLU A 64 12.76 17.42 -3.20
C GLU A 64 11.65 16.71 -2.41
N PRO A 65 11.23 15.49 -2.80
CA PRO A 65 10.12 14.81 -2.16
C PRO A 65 10.45 14.43 -0.71
N CYS A 66 9.61 14.89 0.22
CA CYS A 66 9.63 14.43 1.61
C CYS A 66 8.48 13.44 1.81
N VAL A 67 8.81 12.17 2.06
CA VAL A 67 7.82 11.09 2.20
C VAL A 67 7.70 10.70 3.66
N MET A 68 6.46 10.67 4.16
CA MET A 68 6.12 10.18 5.48
C MET A 68 5.13 9.04 5.35
N ASP A 69 5.48 7.86 5.88
CA ASP A 69 4.57 6.71 5.97
C ASP A 69 3.96 6.65 7.37
N VAL A 70 2.63 6.61 7.40
CA VAL A 70 1.83 6.55 8.63
C VAL A 70 0.90 5.35 8.53
N LYS A 71 1.02 4.43 9.48
CA LYS A 71 0.09 3.30 9.61
C LYS A 71 -1.11 3.70 10.46
N LEU A 72 -2.29 3.41 9.95
CA LEU A 72 -3.58 3.64 10.62
C LEU A 72 -4.11 2.34 11.21
N GLY A 73 -4.90 2.47 12.27
CA GLY A 73 -5.49 1.37 13.04
C GLY A 73 -4.67 0.99 14.28
N ASP A 74 -5.36 0.40 15.24
CA ASP A 74 -4.84 -0.22 16.47
C ASP A 74 -4.68 -1.75 16.33
N LYS A 75 -5.12 -2.32 15.21
CA LYS A 75 -5.03 -3.75 14.88
C LYS A 75 -4.22 -3.99 13.61
N TYR A 76 -3.05 -4.61 13.75
CA TYR A 76 -2.11 -4.91 12.65
C TYR A 76 -1.99 -6.40 12.30
N TRP A 77 -2.93 -7.22 12.77
CA TRP A 77 -2.98 -8.64 12.50
C TRP A 77 -4.32 -9.01 11.86
N GLU A 78 -4.29 -10.04 11.03
CA GLU A 78 -5.49 -10.65 10.47
C GLU A 78 -5.99 -11.77 11.40
N ASN A 79 -7.26 -12.16 11.26
CA ASN A 79 -7.87 -13.18 12.12
C ASN A 79 -7.17 -14.55 12.02
N GLY A 80 -6.35 -14.79 10.99
CA GLY A 80 -5.57 -16.03 10.81
C GLY A 80 -4.14 -15.98 11.36
N TYR A 81 -3.68 -14.88 11.92
CA TYR A 81 -2.31 -14.80 12.47
C TYR A 81 -2.25 -15.52 13.82
N THR A 82 -1.26 -16.41 14.00
CA THR A 82 -1.07 -17.18 15.23
C THR A 82 0.41 -17.20 15.66
N GLY A 83 0.66 -17.65 16.89
CA GLY A 83 2.01 -17.87 17.43
C GLY A 83 2.87 -16.61 17.44
N ALA A 84 4.15 -16.77 17.11
CA ALA A 84 5.15 -15.70 17.15
C ALA A 84 4.80 -14.50 16.27
N LYS A 85 4.16 -14.72 15.11
CA LYS A 85 3.77 -13.64 14.20
C LYS A 85 2.69 -12.75 14.82
N LEU A 86 1.72 -13.34 15.52
CA LEU A 86 0.71 -12.58 16.24
C LEU A 86 1.34 -11.79 17.39
N GLN A 87 2.20 -12.44 18.18
CA GLN A 87 2.87 -11.79 19.30
C GLN A 87 3.70 -10.58 18.84
N GLU A 88 4.46 -10.71 17.74
CA GLU A 88 5.20 -9.60 17.14
C GLU A 88 4.29 -8.41 16.77
N LYS A 89 3.07 -8.66 16.27
CA LYS A 89 2.12 -7.58 15.96
C LYS A 89 1.53 -6.94 17.21
N LEU A 90 1.24 -7.73 18.24
CA LEU A 90 0.74 -7.24 19.53
C LEU A 90 1.78 -6.36 20.21
N ASP A 91 3.03 -6.82 20.28
CA ASP A 91 4.15 -6.05 20.83
C ASP A 91 4.33 -4.75 20.04
N LYS A 92 4.25 -4.79 18.71
CA LYS A 92 4.31 -3.59 17.86
C LYS A 92 3.20 -2.58 18.09
N VAL A 93 2.02 -3.01 18.52
CA VAL A 93 0.92 -2.09 18.86
C VAL A 93 1.16 -1.51 20.24
N ARG A 94 1.47 -2.36 21.22
CA ARG A 94 1.78 -1.97 22.61
C ARG A 94 2.91 -0.95 22.67
N ASP A 95 3.98 -1.19 21.93
CA ASP A 95 5.21 -0.39 22.01
C ASP A 95 5.17 0.82 21.07
N SER A 96 3.98 1.28 20.67
CA SER A 96 3.82 2.42 19.77
C SER A 96 2.56 3.22 20.05
N SER A 97 2.46 4.40 19.43
CA SER A 97 1.26 5.22 19.47
C SER A 97 0.01 4.56 18.85
N ALA A 98 0.16 3.41 18.18
CA ALA A 98 -0.95 2.67 17.62
C ALA A 98 -1.96 2.22 18.68
N GLY A 99 -1.48 1.79 19.85
CA GLY A 99 -2.35 1.26 20.91
C GLY A 99 -3.26 2.32 21.53
N GLU A 100 -2.84 3.60 21.51
CA GLU A 100 -3.57 4.71 22.12
C GLU A 100 -4.27 5.59 21.09
N LEU A 101 -3.62 5.86 19.96
CA LEU A 101 -4.07 6.83 18.96
C LEU A 101 -4.54 6.16 17.66
N ALA A 102 -4.44 4.84 17.53
CA ALA A 102 -4.67 4.11 16.29
C ALA A 102 -3.87 4.67 15.09
N VAL A 103 -2.72 5.28 15.36
CA VAL A 103 -1.83 5.89 14.36
C VAL A 103 -0.38 5.68 14.77
N ARG A 104 0.49 5.33 13.82
CA ARG A 104 1.95 5.20 14.04
C ARG A 104 2.77 5.67 12.84
N LEU A 105 3.77 6.51 13.10
CA LEU A 105 4.81 6.85 12.12
C LEU A 105 5.69 5.62 11.84
N THR A 106 5.85 5.24 10.58
CA THR A 106 6.62 4.05 10.19
C THR A 106 7.83 4.32 9.33
N ALA A 107 7.81 5.40 8.55
CA ALA A 107 8.99 5.86 7.86
C ALA A 107 8.92 7.38 7.67
N LEU A 108 10.09 7.99 7.65
CA LEU A 108 10.27 9.37 7.21
C LEU A 108 11.52 9.41 6.33
N CYS A 109 11.33 9.81 5.08
CA CYS A 109 12.41 10.03 4.14
C CYS A 109 12.41 11.51 3.75
N LYS A 110 13.52 12.18 4.00
CA LYS A 110 13.78 13.53 3.51
C LYS A 110 14.88 13.42 2.47
N THR A 111 14.67 14.03 1.30
CA THR A 111 15.78 14.22 0.37
C THR A 111 16.72 15.26 0.98
N GLU A 112 17.90 14.84 1.46
CA GLU A 112 19.00 15.78 1.65
C GLU A 112 19.64 16.00 0.29
N ALA A 113 19.56 17.22 -0.23
CA ALA A 113 20.11 17.61 -1.53
C ALA A 113 21.62 17.30 -1.71
N ALA A 114 22.33 16.94 -0.64
CA ALA A 114 23.77 16.68 -0.64
C ALA A 114 24.17 15.21 -0.95
N LEU A 115 23.30 14.21 -0.81
CA LEU A 115 23.70 12.80 -0.95
C LEU A 115 23.42 12.18 -2.33
N LEU A 116 22.61 12.83 -3.17
CA LEU A 116 22.33 12.37 -4.53
C LEU A 116 23.46 12.67 -5.53
N TYR A 117 24.31 13.66 -5.25
CA TYR A 117 25.45 13.97 -6.12
C TYR A 117 26.66 13.05 -5.88
N ASP A 118 26.83 12.50 -4.68
CA ASP A 118 28.04 11.73 -4.31
C ASP A 118 27.86 10.21 -4.48
N ALA A 119 26.62 9.70 -4.52
CA ALA A 119 26.34 8.27 -4.61
C ALA A 119 26.28 7.70 -6.05
N GLY A 120 26.46 8.52 -7.09
CA GLY A 120 26.53 8.03 -8.48
C GLY A 120 25.30 7.24 -8.98
N ILE A 121 24.14 7.34 -8.30
CA ILE A 121 22.90 6.70 -8.71
C ILE A 121 22.31 7.49 -9.88
N ARG A 122 22.84 7.22 -11.08
CA ARG A 122 22.21 7.57 -12.34
C ARG A 122 21.02 6.63 -12.55
N GLY A 123 19.80 7.14 -12.44
CA GLY A 123 18.63 6.38 -12.86
C GLY A 123 17.30 6.84 -12.27
N TRP A 124 16.90 8.07 -12.57
CA TRP A 124 15.48 8.43 -12.70
C TRP A 124 15.36 9.29 -13.96
N GLN A 125 15.37 8.63 -15.12
CA GLN A 125 14.90 9.14 -16.41
C GLN A 125 13.87 8.16 -16.94
#